data_AF-A0A9X8YQW0-F1
#
_entry.id   AF-A0A9X8YQW0-F1
#
_cell.length_a   1.000
_cell.length_b   1.000
_cell.length_c   1.000
_cell.angle_alpha   90.00
_cell.angle_beta   90.00
_cell.angle_gamma   90.00
#
_symmetry.space_group_name_H-M   'P 1'
#
loop_
_entity.id
_entity.type
_entity.pdbx_description
1 polymer ?
#
loop_
_entity_poly.entity_id
_entity_poly.type
_entity_poly.pdbx_seq_one_letter_code
_entity_poly.pdbx_strand_id
1 'polypeptide(L)'
;RRALADTGYDRHRLRLLIKRLRYAAEAYPQRLPLSAEATAGLKAAQNALGDWHDREVWCLQAEHQADLWPLLPLWQVEQRQALVRADTLLAALSPALAAKIGGASRS
;
A
#
# COMPACT_ATOMS: atom_id res chain seq x y z
N ARG A 1 -10.00 -2.66 -6.49
CA ARG A 1 -10.35 -1.40 -7.21
C ARG A 1 -11.31 -0.52 -6.42
N ARG A 2 -12.48 -0.99 -5.95
CA ARG A 2 -13.37 -0.16 -5.08
C ARG A 2 -12.63 0.45 -3.88
N ALA A 3 -11.83 -0.35 -3.17
CA ALA A 3 -11.00 0.14 -2.07
C ALA A 3 -9.91 1.16 -2.45
N LEU A 4 -9.51 1.25 -3.72
CA LEU A 4 -8.55 2.26 -4.21
C LEU A 4 -9.23 3.55 -4.67
N ALA A 5 -10.54 3.48 -4.98
CA ALA A 5 -11.34 4.62 -5.40
C ALA A 5 -12.02 5.35 -4.23
N ASP A 6 -12.03 4.72 -3.05
CA ASP A 6 -12.62 5.27 -1.84
C ASP A 6 -11.54 5.97 -1.01
N THR A 7 -11.61 7.30 -0.94
CA THR A 7 -10.64 8.13 -0.22
C THR A 7 -10.70 7.90 1.29
N GLY A 8 -11.85 7.49 1.83
CA GLY A 8 -12.08 7.20 3.25
C GLY A 8 -11.79 5.75 3.64
N TYR A 9 -11.31 4.92 2.71
CA TYR A 9 -11.05 3.51 3.00
C TYR A 9 -9.92 3.34 4.03
N ASP A 10 -10.13 2.44 4.99
CA ASP A 10 -9.16 2.08 6.01
C ASP A 10 -7.80 1.69 5.40
N ARG A 11 -6.77 2.47 5.73
CA ARG A 11 -5.41 2.32 5.20
C ARG A 11 -4.70 1.07 5.70
N HIS A 12 -4.97 0.64 6.93
CA HIS A 12 -4.48 -0.64 7.43
C HIS A 12 -5.08 -1.79 6.63
N ARG A 13 -6.39 -1.75 6.38
CA ARG A 13 -7.07 -2.76 5.56
C ARG A 13 -6.56 -2.76 4.12
N LEU A 14 -6.30 -1.58 3.55
CA LEU A 14 -5.77 -1.45 2.21
C LEU A 14 -4.36 -2.07 2.08
N ARG A 15 -3.50 -1.88 3.09
CA ARG A 15 -2.19 -2.54 3.18
C ARG A 15 -2.31 -4.05 3.09
N LEU A 16 -3.25 -4.65 3.83
CA LEU A 16 -3.48 -6.10 3.79
C LEU A 16 -3.95 -6.57 2.42
N LEU A 17 -4.83 -5.81 1.75
CA LEU A 17 -5.29 -6.14 0.40
C LEU A 17 -4.17 -6.07 -0.63
N ILE A 18 -3.34 -5.03 -0.59
CA ILE A 18 -2.17 -4.89 -1.48
C ILE A 18 -1.19 -6.05 -1.28
N LYS A 19 -0.87 -6.39 -0.02
CA LYS A 19 0.02 -7.52 0.32
C LYS A 19 -0.53 -8.85 -0.22
N ARG A 20 -1.83 -9.10 -0.01
CA ARG A 20 -2.50 -10.30 -0.53
C ARG A 20 -2.48 -10.38 -2.05
N LEU A 21 -2.78 -9.26 -2.73
CA LEU A 21 -2.78 -9.20 -4.18
C LEU A 21 -1.39 -9.46 -4.77
N ARG A 22 -0.35 -8.83 -4.21
CA ARG A 22 1.03 -9.06 -4.65
C ARG A 22 1.44 -10.52 -4.48
N TYR A 23 1.21 -11.11 -3.31
CA TYR A 23 1.54 -12.52 -3.07
C TYR A 23 0.74 -13.48 -3.92
N ALA A 24 -0.53 -13.20 -4.19
CA ALA A 24 -1.33 -14.02 -5.11
C ALA A 24 -0.76 -13.97 -6.54
N ALA A 25 -0.32 -12.81 -7.01
CA ALA A 25 0.29 -12.67 -8.33
C ALA A 25 1.67 -13.36 -8.40
N GLU A 26 2.46 -13.29 -7.33
CA GLU A 26 3.77 -13.99 -7.22
C GLU A 26 3.60 -15.51 -7.16
N ALA A 27 2.62 -16.00 -6.40
CA ALA A 27 2.35 -17.44 -6.25
C ALA A 27 1.65 -18.05 -7.47
N TYR A 28 0.81 -17.26 -8.17
CA TYR A 28 -0.02 -17.75 -9.28
C TYR A 28 0.08 -16.85 -10.53
N PRO A 29 1.27 -16.66 -11.11
CA PRO A 29 1.47 -15.69 -12.20
C PRO A 29 0.65 -15.99 -13.46
N GLN A 30 0.34 -17.27 -13.72
CA GLN A 30 -0.51 -17.68 -14.86
C GLN A 30 -2.00 -17.39 -14.63
N ARG A 31 -2.46 -17.39 -13.36
CA ARG A 31 -3.86 -17.15 -13.00
C ARG A 31 -4.16 -15.67 -12.77
N LEU A 32 -3.14 -14.92 -12.38
CA LEU A 32 -3.23 -13.49 -12.12
C LEU A 32 -2.09 -12.76 -12.84
N PRO A 33 -2.10 -12.72 -14.17
CA PRO A 33 -1.07 -12.03 -14.92
C PRO A 33 -1.20 -10.53 -14.68
N LEU A 34 -0.15 -9.94 -14.12
CA LEU A 34 -0.03 -8.50 -13.94
C LEU A 34 1.00 -7.94 -14.92
N SER A 35 0.77 -6.73 -15.41
CA SER A 35 1.81 -6.02 -16.16
C SER A 35 3.00 -5.72 -15.25
N ALA A 36 4.17 -5.50 -15.86
CA ALA A 36 5.36 -5.07 -15.11
C ALA A 36 5.09 -3.77 -14.33
N GLU A 37 4.36 -2.83 -14.94
CA GLU A 37 3.92 -1.58 -14.32
C GLU A 37 3.03 -1.82 -13.09
N ALA A 38 2.01 -2.68 -13.21
CA ALA A 38 1.12 -3.02 -12.10
C ALA A 38 1.88 -3.73 -10.96
N THR A 39 2.84 -4.59 -11.31
CA THR A 39 3.68 -5.30 -10.34
C THR A 39 4.59 -4.33 -9.58
N ALA A 40 5.25 -3.42 -10.30
CA ALA A 40 6.07 -2.36 -9.71
C ALA A 40 5.22 -1.43 -8.81
N GLY A 41 4.05 -1.03 -9.29
CA GLY A 41 3.11 -0.20 -8.54
C GLY A 41 2.61 -0.88 -7.25
N LEU A 42 2.31 -2.19 -7.30
CA LEU A 42 1.93 -2.95 -6.10
C LEU A 42 3.05 -2.98 -5.06
N LYS A 43 4.30 -3.20 -5.50
CA LYS A 43 5.45 -3.21 -4.61
C LYS A 43 5.68 -1.83 -3.98
N ALA A 44 5.61 -0.76 -4.78
CA ALA A 44 5.75 0.60 -4.30
C ALA A 44 4.65 0.98 -3.30
N ALA A 45 3.37 0.71 -3.63
CA ALA A 45 2.25 0.96 -2.74
C ALA A 45 2.34 0.13 -1.44
N GLN A 46 2.78 -1.13 -1.53
CA GLN A 46 3.00 -1.96 -0.33
C GLN A 46 4.06 -1.36 0.58
N ASN A 47 5.19 -0.92 0.01
CA ASN A 47 6.28 -0.32 0.78
C ASN A 47 5.83 0.97 1.47
N ALA A 48 5.19 1.89 0.73
CA ALA A 48 4.74 3.15 1.31
C ALA A 48 3.67 2.96 2.41
N LEU A 49 2.74 2.01 2.23
CA LEU A 49 1.80 1.64 3.28
C LEU A 49 2.48 0.96 4.48
N GLY A 50 3.58 0.24 4.25
CA GLY A 50 4.45 -0.28 5.30
C GLY A 50 5.11 0.84 6.10
N ASP A 51 5.77 1.77 5.41
CA ASP A 51 6.46 2.91 6.02
C ASP A 51 5.51 3.78 6.88
N TRP A 52 4.28 3.98 6.41
CA TRP A 52 3.23 4.66 7.16
C TRP A 52 2.82 3.88 8.42
N HIS A 53 2.57 2.57 8.26
CA HIS A 53 2.11 1.71 9.34
C HIS A 53 3.16 1.55 10.44
N ASP A 54 4.44 1.47 10.09
CA ASP A 54 5.52 1.36 11.09
C ASP A 54 5.55 2.59 12.00
N ARG A 55 5.36 3.79 11.43
CA ARG A 55 5.28 5.04 12.19
C ARG A 55 4.01 5.15 13.00
N GLU A 56 2.90 4.62 12.50
CA GLU A 56 1.66 4.52 13.27
C GLU A 56 1.85 3.68 14.53
N VAL A 57 2.48 2.50 14.40
CA VAL A 57 2.83 1.64 15.54
C VAL A 57 3.80 2.35 16.49
N TRP A 58 4.81 3.06 15.99
CA TRP A 58 5.75 3.80 16.84
C TRP A 58 5.07 4.90 17.65
N CYS A 59 4.17 5.67 17.02
CA CYS A 59 3.37 6.69 17.71
C CYS A 59 2.52 6.06 18.83
N LEU A 60 1.82 4.96 18.55
CA LEU A 60 1.02 4.23 19.55
C LEU A 60 1.87 3.69 20.71
N GLN A 61 3.09 3.21 20.41
CA GLN A 61 4.03 2.76 21.43
C GLN A 61 4.53 3.91 22.30
N ALA A 62 4.83 5.07 21.70
CA ALA A 62 5.30 6.24 22.42
C ALA A 62 4.27 6.80 23.40
N GLU A 63 2.97 6.66 23.14
CA GLU A 63 1.92 7.04 24.10
C GLU A 63 2.06 6.32 25.46
N HIS A 64 2.68 5.15 25.48
CA HIS A 64 2.84 4.30 26.67
C HIS A 64 4.28 4.22 27.20
N GLN A 65 5.24 4.86 26.53
CA GLN A 65 6.67 4.77 26.82
C GLN A 65 7.30 6.17 26.88
N ALA A 66 7.55 6.65 28.10
CA ALA A 66 7.96 8.04 28.34
C ALA A 66 9.33 8.39 27.72
N ASP A 67 10.22 7.41 27.58
CA ASP A 67 11.50 7.55 26.89
C ASP A 67 11.36 7.81 25.39
N LEU A 68 10.22 7.46 24.80
CA LEU A 68 9.92 7.70 23.38
C LEU A 68 9.20 9.03 23.13
N TRP A 69 8.70 9.73 24.15
CA TRP A 69 7.98 11.00 24.00
C TRP A 69 8.69 12.06 23.18
N PRO A 70 10.02 12.27 23.31
CA PRO A 70 10.73 13.24 22.49
C PRO A 70 10.67 12.96 20.97
N LEU A 71 10.42 11.71 20.57
CA LEU A 71 10.38 11.27 19.17
C LEU A 71 8.98 11.40 18.56
N LEU A 72 7.93 11.48 19.39
CA LEU A 72 6.54 11.48 18.95
C LEU A 72 6.21 12.59 17.93
N PRO A 73 6.62 13.87 18.12
CA PRO A 73 6.32 14.92 17.14
C PRO A 73 6.95 14.65 15.76
N LEU A 74 8.18 14.12 15.74
CA LEU A 74 8.89 13.76 14.51
C LEU A 74 8.16 12.62 13.79
N TRP A 75 7.86 11.54 14.49
CA TRP A 75 7.19 10.38 13.90
C TRP A 75 5.79 10.72 13.37
N GLN A 76 5.04 11.60 14.04
CA GLN A 76 3.76 12.08 13.53
C GLN A 76 3.91 12.87 12.22
N VAL A 77 4.95 13.69 12.07
CA VAL A 77 5.25 14.37 10.80
C VAL A 77 5.57 13.37 9.71
N GLU A 78 6.47 12.42 9.99
CA GLU A 78 6.86 11.41 9.02
C GLU A 78 5.70 10.49 8.64
N GLN A 79 4.82 10.16 9.59
CA GLN A 79 3.62 9.35 9.37
C GLN A 79 2.70 10.03 8.35
N ARG A 80 2.44 11.34 8.52
CA ARG A 80 1.63 12.11 7.57
C ARG A 80 2.28 12.15 6.18
N GLN A 81 3.59 12.35 6.11
CA GLN A 81 4.31 12.34 4.83
C GLN A 81 4.25 10.97 4.14
N ALA A 82 4.43 9.88 4.91
CA ALA A 82 4.33 8.52 4.41
C ALA A 82 2.91 8.21 3.90
N LEU A 83 1.88 8.69 4.60
CA LEU A 83 0.48 8.54 4.17
C LEU A 83 0.23 9.24 2.84
N VAL A 84 0.68 10.50 2.68
CA VAL A 84 0.54 11.24 1.41
C VAL A 84 1.24 10.50 0.25
N ARG A 85 2.44 9.97 0.50
CA ARG A 85 3.15 9.14 -0.49
C ARG A 85 2.38 7.87 -0.84
N ALA A 86 1.85 7.16 0.16
CA ALA A 86 1.04 5.97 -0.06
C ALA A 86 -0.19 6.29 -0.91
N ASP A 87 -0.92 7.35 -0.59
CA ASP A 87 -2.13 7.76 -1.31
C ASP A 87 -1.84 8.11 -2.77
N THR A 88 -0.73 8.80 -3.04
CA THR A 88 -0.29 9.12 -4.40
C THR A 88 0.01 7.86 -5.21
N LEU A 89 0.72 6.89 -4.62
CA LEU A 89 1.05 5.62 -5.27
C LEU A 89 -0.19 4.75 -5.48
N LEU A 90 -1.13 4.76 -4.55
CA LEU A 90 -2.40 4.03 -4.67
C LEU A 90 -3.27 4.60 -5.80
N ALA A 91 -3.31 5.93 -5.94
CA ALA A 91 -4.01 6.58 -7.04
C ALA A 91 -3.40 6.20 -8.40
N ALA A 92 -2.07 6.20 -8.52
CA ALA A 92 -1.37 5.79 -9.73
C ALA A 92 -1.50 4.29 -10.04
N LEU A 93 -1.63 3.44 -9.01
CA LEU A 93 -1.79 1.99 -9.17
C LEU A 93 -3.16 1.61 -9.75
N SER A 94 -4.21 2.39 -9.46
CA SER A 94 -5.57 2.10 -9.91
C SER A 94 -5.70 1.91 -11.44
N PRO A 95 -5.22 2.82 -12.31
CA PRO A 95 -5.24 2.63 -13.75
C PRO A 95 -4.31 1.49 -14.22
N ALA A 96 -3.14 1.30 -13.61
CA ALA A 96 -2.23 0.21 -13.97
C ALA A 96 -2.87 -1.18 -13.73
N LEU A 97 -3.68 -1.32 -12.68
CA LEU A 97 -4.48 -2.53 -12.44
C LEU A 97 -5.68 -2.69 -13.39
N ALA A 98 -6.07 -1.65 -14.13
CA ALA A 98 -7.11 -1.70 -15.16
C ALA A 98 -6.56 -2.14 -16.52
N ALA A 99 -5.29 -1.86 -16.81
CA ALA A 99 -4.69 -1.95 -18.14
C ALA A 99 -4.56 -3.38 -18.74
N LYS A 100 -4.65 -4.48 -17.97
CA LYS A 100 -4.83 -5.83 -18.58
C LYS A 100 -5.23 -6.94 -17.60
N ILE A 101 -6.48 -7.40 -17.72
CA ILE A 101 -6.88 -8.81 -17.56
C ILE A 101 -7.22 -9.43 -18.95
N GLY A 102 -7.26 -8.62 -20.02
CA GLY A 102 -7.70 -9.04 -21.37
C GLY A 102 -6.59 -9.49 -22.33
N GLY A 103 -5.69 -10.36 -21.89
CA GLY A 103 -4.52 -10.77 -22.70
C GLY A 103 -4.28 -12.27 -22.76
N ALA A 104 -5.31 -13.10 -22.61
CA ALA A 104 -5.21 -14.55 -22.78
C ALA A 104 -6.55 -15.12 -23.25
N SER A 105 -6.90 -14.92 -24.52
CA SER A 105 -7.74 -15.85 -25.29
C SER A 105 -7.90 -15.33 -26.72
N ARG A 106 -7.17 -15.97 -27.64
CA ARG A 106 -7.62 -16.43 -28.97
C ARG A 106 -6.38 -16.88 -29.76
N SER A 107 -6.12 -18.17 -29.70
CA SER A 107 -5.47 -18.97 -30.74
C SER A 107 -6.39 -20.15 -31.00
#